data_AF-A0AA96U2R9-F1
#
_entry.id   AF-A0AA96U2R9-F1
#
_cell.length_a   1.000
_cell.length_b   1.000
_cell.length_c   1.000
_cell.angle_alpha   90.00
_cell.angle_beta   90.00
_cell.angle_gamma   90.00
#
_symmetry.space_group_name_H-M   'P 1'
#
loop_
_entity.id
_entity.type
_entity.pdbx_description
1 polymer ?
#
loop_
_entity_poly.entity_id
_entity_poly.type
_entity_poly.pdbx_seq_one_letter_code
_entity_poly.pdbx_strand_id
1 'polypeptide(L)' 'MGLVKISEHMHANVRCASAAFSRSINAQAEHWMRVGMLAELNPSLSYSDICQLLLNTEGNGGMAAGVQVLDAAIAVKAAS' A
#
# COMPACT_ATOMS: atom_id res chain seq x y z
N MET A 1 8.98 9.45 14.15
CA MET A 1 7.82 9.05 13.34
C MET A 1 6.57 9.17 14.19
N GLY A 2 5.46 9.69 13.65
CA GLY A 2 4.21 9.89 14.40
C GLY A 2 3.44 8.58 14.63
N LEU A 3 2.66 8.51 15.72
CA LEU A 3 1.82 7.35 16.04
C LEU A 3 0.42 7.54 15.42
N VAL A 4 0.01 6.63 14.52
CA VAL A 4 -1.35 6.58 14.01
C VAL A 4 -2.17 5.65 14.89
N LYS A 5 -3.23 6.17 15.52
CA LYS A 5 -4.17 5.36 16.31
C LYS A 5 -5.23 4.76 15.39
N ILE A 6 -5.48 3.46 15.55
CA ILE A 6 -6.56 2.73 14.90
C ILE A 6 -7.46 2.07 15.97
N SER A 7 -8.66 1.65 15.59
CA SER A 7 -9.55 0.95 16.52
C SER A 7 -9.00 -0.43 16.90
N GLU A 8 -9.38 -0.94 18.07
CA GLU A 8 -8.96 -2.28 18.53
C GLU A 8 -9.36 -3.38 17.55
N HIS A 9 -10.57 -3.26 16.98
CA HIS A 9 -11.04 -4.18 15.94
C HIS A 9 -10.12 -4.16 14.70
N MET A 10 -9.67 -2.99 14.27
CA MET A 10 -8.75 -2.90 13.13
C MET A 10 -7.36 -3.47 13.47
N HIS A 11 -6.89 -3.26 14.70
CA HIS A 11 -5.65 -3.84 15.18
C HIS A 11 -5.72 -5.38 15.20
N ALA A 12 -6.84 -5.97 15.65
CA ALA A 12 -7.06 -7.42 15.60
C ALA A 12 -7.06 -7.95 14.15
N ASN A 13 -7.71 -7.23 13.22
CA ASN A 13 -7.74 -7.61 11.80
C ASN A 13 -6.35 -7.60 11.18
N VAL A 14 -5.56 -6.54 11.42
CA VAL A 14 -4.21 -6.45 10.84
C VAL A 14 -3.29 -7.50 11.44
N ARG A 15 -3.46 -7.85 12.71
CA ARG A 15 -2.70 -8.93 13.38
C ARG A 15 -3.01 -10.29 12.77
N CYS A 16 -4.29 -10.59 12.53
CA CYS A 16 -4.71 -11.83 11.87
C CYS A 16 -4.15 -11.93 10.44
N ALA A 17 -4.31 -10.87 9.64
CA ALA A 17 -3.81 -10.81 8.28
C ALA A 17 -2.28 -10.92 8.22
N SER A 18 -1.56 -10.24 9.13
CA SER A 18 -0.10 -10.30 9.25
C SER A 18 0.40 -11.74 9.42
N ALA A 19 -0.26 -12.53 10.29
CA ALA A 19 0.07 -13.94 10.47
C ALA A 19 -0.23 -14.77 9.20
N ALA A 20 -1.37 -14.55 8.56
CA ALA A 20 -1.76 -15.28 7.34
C ALA A 20 -0.84 -14.99 6.14
N PHE A 21 -0.43 -13.73 5.96
CA PHE A 21 0.41 -13.29 4.84
C PHE A 21 1.90 -13.27 5.15
N SER A 22 2.32 -13.76 6.32
CA SER A 22 3.74 -13.83 6.72
C SER A 22 4.47 -12.48 6.63
N ARG A 23 3.82 -11.41 7.10
CA ARG A 23 4.38 -10.05 7.21
C ARG A 23 4.40 -9.58 8.65
N SER A 24 5.21 -8.59 9.00
CA SER A 24 5.05 -7.91 10.29
C SER A 24 3.71 -7.15 10.34
N ILE A 25 3.20 -6.87 11.55
CA ILE A 25 1.96 -6.10 11.74
C ILE A 25 2.05 -4.74 11.03
N ASN A 26 3.18 -4.05 11.20
CA ASN A 26 3.41 -2.75 10.55
C ASN A 26 3.49 -2.87 9.03
N ALA A 27 4.19 -3.88 8.50
CA ALA A 27 4.29 -4.09 7.05
C ALA A 27 2.92 -4.44 6.44
N GLN A 28 2.08 -5.20 7.15
CA GLN A 28 0.72 -5.49 6.70
C GLN A 28 -0.18 -4.24 6.74
N ALA A 29 -0.06 -3.42 7.79
CA ALA A 29 -0.79 -2.16 7.88
C ALA A 29 -0.37 -1.19 6.76
N GLU A 30 0.94 -1.07 6.52
CA GLU A 30 1.48 -0.25 5.44
C GLU A 30 1.02 -0.73 4.07
N HIS A 31 1.00 -2.04 3.82
CA HIS A 31 0.47 -2.60 2.58
C HIS A 31 -0.99 -2.18 2.34
N TRP A 32 -1.86 -2.30 3.35
CA TRP A 32 -3.25 -1.84 3.23
C TRP A 32 -3.37 -0.33 2.99
N MET A 33 -2.54 0.49 3.65
CA MET A 33 -2.52 1.94 3.41
C MET A 33 -2.11 2.26 1.97
N ARG A 34 -1.09 1.59 1.44
CA ARG A 34 -0.64 1.79 0.04
C ARG A 34 -1.70 1.35 -0.96
N VAL A 35 -2.30 0.18 -0.76
CA VAL A 35 -3.41 -0.32 -1.62
C VAL A 35 -4.58 0.65 -1.59
N GLY A 36 -5.02 1.09 -0.40
CA GLY A 36 -6.14 2.01 -0.25
C GLY A 36 -5.88 3.36 -0.91
N MET A 37 -4.68 3.93 -0.72
CA MET A 37 -4.28 5.17 -1.38
C MET A 37 -4.27 5.03 -2.92
N LEU A 38 -3.73 3.94 -3.45
CA LEU A 38 -3.69 3.70 -4.89
C LEU A 38 -5.09 3.51 -5.49
N ALA A 39 -5.97 2.79 -4.81
CA ALA A 39 -7.36 2.61 -5.22
C ALA A 39 -8.13 3.94 -5.22
N GLU A 40 -7.93 4.79 -4.21
CA GLU A 40 -8.56 6.12 -4.11
C GLU A 40 -8.11 7.05 -5.25
N LEU A 41 -6.81 7.05 -5.56
CA LEU A 41 -6.23 7.91 -6.60
C LEU A 41 -6.51 7.41 -8.01
N ASN A 42 -6.75 6.11 -8.18
CA ASN A 42 -6.96 5.46 -9.47
C ASN A 42 -8.20 4.53 -9.42
N PRO A 43 -9.43 5.08 -9.40
CA PRO A 43 -10.65 4.28 -9.22
C PRO A 43 -10.93 3.26 -10.33
N SER A 44 -10.27 3.39 -11.49
CA SER A 44 -10.39 2.47 -12.62
C SER A 44 -9.47 1.26 -12.53
N LEU A 45 -8.47 1.27 -11.66
CA LEU A 45 -7.52 0.16 -11.54
C LEU A 45 -8.14 -1.00 -10.76
N SER A 46 -7.91 -2.22 -11.26
CA SER A 46 -8.24 -3.42 -10.52
C SER A 46 -7.23 -3.66 -9.39
N TYR A 47 -7.60 -4.50 -8.42
CA TYR A 47 -6.67 -4.90 -7.37
C TYR A 47 -5.39 -5.54 -7.93
N SER A 48 -5.50 -6.34 -9.00
CA SER A 48 -4.34 -6.92 -9.68
C SER A 48 -3.40 -5.85 -10.26
N ASP A 49 -3.94 -4.79 -10.85
CA ASP A 49 -3.13 -3.69 -11.39
C ASP A 49 -2.40 -2.94 -10.27
N ILE A 50 -3.09 -2.70 -9.15
CA ILE A 50 -2.50 -2.10 -7.95
C ILE A 50 -1.35 -2.98 -7.42
N CYS A 51 -1.52 -4.30 -7.37
CA CYS A 51 -0.46 -5.21 -6.96
C CYS A 51 0.75 -5.16 -7.90
N GLN A 52 0.53 -5.10 -9.22
CA GLN A 52 1.63 -4.96 -10.19
C GLN A 52 2.39 -3.65 -9.99
N LEU A 53 1.69 -2.54 -9.77
CA LEU A 53 2.32 -1.25 -9.45
C LEU A 53 3.19 -1.36 -8.18
N LEU A 54 2.67 -1.96 -7.12
CA LEU A 54 3.42 -2.15 -5.87
C LEU A 54 4.68 -2.99 -6.08
N LEU A 55 4.59 -4.11 -6.80
CA LEU A 55 5.74 -4.97 -7.11
C LEU A 55 6.81 -4.22 -7.91
N ASN A 56 6.40 -3.45 -8.92
CA ASN A 56 7.31 -2.65 -9.74
C ASN A 56 8.01 -1.55 -8.93
N THR A 57 7.33 -0.98 -7.93
CA THR A 57 7.95 0.00 -7.02
C THR A 57 8.94 -0.61 -6.05
N GLU A 58 8.68 -1.82 -5.52
CA GLU A 58 9.58 -2.47 -4.56
C GLU A 58 10.87 -3.00 -5.20
N GLY A 59 10.82 -3.36 -6.49
CA GLY A 59 12.01 -3.73 -7.26
C GLY A 59 13.02 -2.59 -7.47
N ASN A 60 12.61 -1.32 -7.27
CA ASN A 60 13.40 -0.14 -7.63
C ASN A 60 14.14 0.55 -6.46
N GLY A 61 14.34 -0.16 -5.33
CA GLY A 61 15.13 0.34 -4.18
C GLY A 61 14.25 0.94 -3.08
N GLY A 62 13.81 0.09 -2.16
CA GLY A 62 12.81 0.34 -1.12
C GLY A 62 13.19 1.28 0.03
N MET A 63 13.78 2.46 -0.23
CA MET A 63 14.10 3.45 0.83
C MET A 63 13.38 4.81 0.71
N ALA A 64 12.47 4.98 -0.26
CA ALA A 64 11.62 6.18 -0.37
C ALA A 64 10.21 5.88 -0.90
N ALA A 65 9.63 4.74 -0.50
CA ALA A 65 8.42 4.16 -1.09
C ALA A 65 7.17 5.06 -1.03
N GLY A 66 7.05 5.97 -0.06
CA GLY A 66 5.87 6.84 0.06
C GLY A 66 5.76 7.90 -1.04
N VAL A 67 6.88 8.45 -1.49
CA VAL A 67 6.92 9.49 -2.53
C VAL A 67 6.83 8.87 -3.92
N GLN A 68 7.53 7.75 -4.14
CA GLN A 68 7.58 7.07 -5.44
C GLN A 68 6.23 6.47 -5.86
N VAL A 69 5.40 5.99 -4.92
CA VAL A 69 4.06 5.44 -5.25
C VAL A 69 3.12 6.55 -5.71
N LEU A 70 3.21 7.75 -5.12
CA LEU A 70 2.41 8.90 -5.53
C LEU A 70 2.84 9.40 -6.92
N ASP A 71 4.15 9.48 -7.16
CA ASP A 71 4.69 9.87 -8.46
C ASP A 71 4.33 8.87 -9.57
N ALA A 72 4.38 7.57 -9.27
CA ALA A 72 3.95 6.52 -10.20
C ALA A 72 2.45 6.60 -10.51
N ALA A 73 1.60 6.83 -9.50
CA ALA A 73 0.16 7.01 -9.70
C ALA A 73 -0.15 8.26 -10.57
N ILE A 74 0.55 9.37 -10.33
CA ILE A 74 0.42 10.58 -11.16
C ILE A 74 0.88 10.32 -12.60
N ALA A 75 1.99 9.59 -12.79
CA ALA A 75 2.50 9.26 -14.13
C ALA A 75 1.53 8.36 -14.92
N VAL A 76 0.89 7.38 -14.28
CA VAL A 76 -0.15 6.54 -14.92
C VAL A 76 -1.33 7.40 -15.39
N LYS A 77 -1.77 8.36 -14.56
CA LYS A 77 -2.85 9.28 -14.92
C LYS A 77 -2.48 10.26 -16.03
N ALA A 78 -1.21 10.64 -16.15
CA ALA A 78 -0.73 11.53 -17.22
C ALA A 78 -0.53 10.81 -18.57
N ALA A 79 -0.40 9.48 -18.57
CA ALA A 79 -0.21 8.66 -19.77
C ALA A 79 -1.53 8.11 -20.36
N SER A 80 -2.66 8.37 -19.71
CA SER A 80 -4.02 7.98 -20.14
C SER A 80 -4.80 9.19 -20.64
#